data_AF-A0A6N9CB42-F1
#
_entry.id   AF-A0A6N9CB42-F1
#
_cell.length_a   1.000
_cell.length_b   1.000
_cell.length_c   1.000
_cell.angle_alpha   90.00
_cell.angle_beta   90.00
_cell.angle_gamma   90.00
#
_symmetry.space_group_name_H-M   'P 1'
#
loop_
_entity.id
_entity.type
_entity.pdbx_description
1 polymer ?
#
loop_
_entity_poly.entity_id
_entity_poly.type
_entity_poly.pdbx_seq_one_letter_code
_entity_poly.pdbx_strand_id
1 'polypeptide(L)'
;LMGVMRPLTRSISDSNEESAQTSLHVLLSDDAPNHSGAYFSQSSVLYRDKECRDGGWPMESPNPHARDIETAKKLVAKSYEIVELK
;
A
#
# COMPACT_ATOMS: atom_id res chain seq x y z
N LEU A 1 17.63 11.64 -31.62
CA LEU A 1 18.25 11.52 -30.28
C LEU A 1 17.38 10.77 -29.23
N MET A 2 16.04 10.76 -29.31
CA MET A 2 15.17 10.14 -28.27
C MET A 2 15.16 8.60 -28.21
N GLY A 3 15.66 7.87 -29.21
CA GLY A 3 15.60 6.40 -29.24
C GLY A 3 16.64 5.69 -28.36
N VAL A 4 17.74 6.36 -28.01
CA VAL A 4 18.90 5.74 -27.31
C VAL A 4 18.73 5.72 -25.79
N MET A 5 17.79 6.48 -25.23
CA MET A 5 17.55 6.59 -23.78
C MET A 5 16.52 5.58 -23.24
N ARG A 6 15.83 4.82 -24.10
CA ARG A 6 14.80 3.85 -23.71
C ARG A 6 15.22 2.74 -22.73
N PRO A 7 16.46 2.21 -22.70
CA PRO A 7 16.85 1.24 -21.69
C PRO A 7 17.14 1.87 -20.32
N LEU A 8 17.34 3.19 -20.25
CA LEU A 8 17.58 3.93 -19.00
C LEU A 8 16.30 4.37 -18.29
N THR A 9 15.14 4.33 -18.98
CA THR A 9 13.83 4.66 -18.39
C THR A 9 13.12 3.45 -17.74
N ARG A 10 13.72 2.27 -17.79
CA ARG A 10 13.10 1.00 -17.34
C ARG A 10 13.22 0.74 -15.83
N SER A 11 13.71 1.69 -15.05
CA SER A 11 14.27 1.42 -13.71
C SER A 11 13.62 2.17 -12.54
N ILE A 12 12.37 2.62 -12.68
CA ILE A 12 11.58 3.16 -11.55
C ILE A 12 10.28 2.36 -11.45
N SER A 13 10.39 1.11 -11.02
CA SER A 13 9.24 0.25 -10.78
C SER A 13 9.66 -0.86 -9.85
N ASP A 14 8.84 -1.14 -8.85
CA ASP A 14 8.90 -2.41 -8.14
C ASP A 14 8.39 -3.50 -9.09
N SER A 15 8.88 -4.73 -8.95
CA SER A 15 8.42 -5.83 -9.81
C SER A 15 7.00 -6.26 -9.40
N ASN A 16 6.24 -6.84 -10.34
CA ASN A 16 4.94 -7.45 -10.02
C ASN A 16 5.08 -8.59 -8.99
N GLU A 17 6.22 -9.29 -9.00
CA GLU A 17 6.52 -10.37 -8.07
C GLU A 17 6.67 -9.84 -6.64
N GLU A 18 7.48 -8.80 -6.43
CA GLU A 18 7.63 -8.14 -5.12
C GLU A 18 6.28 -7.58 -4.64
N SER A 19 5.51 -6.96 -5.55
CA SER A 19 4.16 -6.49 -5.22
C SER A 19 3.25 -7.61 -4.72
N ALA A 20 3.31 -8.80 -5.32
CA ALA A 20 2.51 -9.95 -4.93
C ALA A 20 2.95 -10.57 -3.60
N GLN A 21 4.23 -10.49 -3.24
CA GLN A 21 4.76 -11.08 -2.00
C GLN A 21 4.08 -10.51 -0.75
N THR A 22 3.83 -9.19 -0.70
CA THR A 22 3.12 -8.59 0.44
C THR A 22 1.69 -9.12 0.56
N SER A 23 0.97 -9.21 -0.56
CA SER A 23 -0.40 -9.76 -0.56
C SER A 23 -0.42 -11.23 -0.14
N LEU A 24 0.53 -12.03 -0.62
CA LEU A 24 0.67 -13.43 -0.24
C LEU A 24 1.06 -13.58 1.23
N HIS A 25 1.95 -12.73 1.75
CA HIS A 25 2.30 -12.72 3.17
C HIS A 25 1.07 -12.50 4.04
N VAL A 26 0.27 -11.46 3.77
CA VAL A 26 -0.94 -11.17 4.56
C VAL A 26 -1.98 -12.30 4.46
N LEU A 27 -2.05 -12.99 3.32
CA LEU A 27 -2.99 -14.09 3.10
C LEU A 27 -2.57 -15.41 3.77
N LEU A 28 -1.26 -15.68 3.85
CA LEU A 28 -0.73 -17.01 4.17
C LEU A 28 0.08 -17.07 5.48
N SER A 29 0.55 -15.93 6.01
CA SER A 29 1.36 -15.90 7.22
C SER A 29 0.52 -16.18 8.45
N ASP A 30 0.98 -17.09 9.31
CA ASP A 30 0.40 -17.35 10.63
C ASP A 30 0.51 -16.14 11.58
N ASP A 31 1.42 -15.21 11.28
CA ASP A 31 1.63 -14.01 12.10
C ASP A 31 0.70 -12.85 11.71
N ALA A 32 0.27 -12.77 10.44
CA ALA A 32 -0.58 -11.68 9.96
C ALA A 32 -1.87 -11.48 10.79
N PRO A 33 -2.57 -12.54 11.26
CA PRO A 33 -3.72 -12.41 12.15
C PRO A 33 -3.45 -11.67 13.47
N ASN A 34 -2.20 -11.66 13.97
CA ASN A 34 -1.82 -10.93 15.19
C ASN A 34 -1.76 -9.41 14.99
N HIS A 35 -1.86 -8.94 13.74
CA HIS A 35 -1.69 -7.56 13.34
C HIS A 35 -2.94 -6.99 12.64
N SER A 36 -4.13 -7.38 13.11
CA SER A 36 -5.40 -6.91 12.54
C SER A 36 -5.48 -5.39 12.43
N GLY A 37 -5.80 -4.89 11.24
CA GLY A 37 -5.91 -3.46 10.93
C GLY A 37 -4.58 -2.77 10.63
N ALA A 38 -3.46 -3.48 10.67
CA ALA A 38 -2.17 -2.92 10.29
C ALA A 38 -2.00 -2.80 8.76
N TYR A 39 -1.11 -1.91 8.35
CA TYR A 39 -0.72 -1.74 6.96
C TYR A 39 0.57 -2.53 6.69
N PHE A 40 0.64 -3.19 5.53
CA PHE A 40 1.78 -4.00 5.12
C PHE A 40 2.26 -3.51 3.76
N SER A 41 3.57 -3.33 3.64
CA SER A 41 4.23 -2.99 2.38
C SER A 41 5.62 -3.56 2.38
N GLN A 42 6.12 -4.06 1.25
CA GLN A 42 7.47 -4.63 1.20
C GLN A 42 8.55 -3.57 1.10
N SER A 43 8.63 -2.92 -0.05
CA SER A 43 9.50 -1.78 -0.32
C SER A 43 8.94 -1.06 -1.53
N SER A 44 9.16 0.25 -1.62
CA SER A 44 8.81 0.97 -2.84
C SER A 44 9.62 2.24 -3.02
N VAL A 45 10.27 2.35 -4.17
CA VAL A 45 10.94 3.58 -4.60
C VAL A 45 9.95 4.73 -4.88
N LEU A 46 8.65 4.42 -4.96
CA LEU A 46 7.58 5.37 -5.23
C LEU A 46 7.07 6.08 -3.98
N TYR A 47 7.43 5.63 -2.77
CA TYR A 47 7.09 6.37 -1.57
C TYR A 47 7.73 7.76 -1.58
N ARG A 48 6.87 8.77 -1.34
CA ARG A 48 7.29 10.18 -1.26
C ARG A 48 8.25 10.40 -0.09
N ASP A 49 7.95 9.77 1.05
CA ASP A 49 8.84 9.74 2.20
C ASP A 49 9.91 8.67 1.99
N LYS A 50 11.19 9.05 2.17
CA LYS A 50 12.33 8.16 1.95
C LYS A 50 12.46 7.11 3.04
N GLU A 51 12.06 7.44 4.26
CA GLU A 51 12.14 6.53 5.40
C GLU A 51 11.16 5.36 5.27
N CYS A 52 10.12 5.51 4.42
CA CYS A 52 9.15 4.46 4.16
C CYS A 52 9.55 3.50 3.02
N ARG A 53 10.65 3.78 2.30
CA ARG A 53 11.02 3.02 1.09
C ARG A 53 11.37 1.58 1.37
N ASP A 54 11.85 1.29 2.57
CA ASP A 54 12.17 -0.07 3.03
C ASP A 54 10.92 -0.87 3.47
N GLY A 55 9.74 -0.24 3.44
CA GLY A 55 8.45 -0.81 3.83
C GLY A 55 8.44 -1.37 5.26
N GLY A 56 7.59 -2.38 5.47
CA GLY A 56 7.50 -3.15 6.69
C GLY A 56 6.25 -4.03 6.76
N TRP A 57 6.41 -5.18 7.40
CA TRP A 57 5.37 -6.17 7.67
C TRP A 57 5.27 -6.41 9.19
N PRO A 58 4.43 -5.65 9.94
CA PRO A 58 3.65 -4.48 9.52
C PRO A 58 4.46 -3.17 9.53
N MET A 59 3.87 -2.10 9.00
CA MET A 59 4.35 -0.72 9.11
C MET A 59 3.19 0.27 9.34
N GLU A 60 3.53 1.50 9.75
CA GLU A 60 2.56 2.60 9.75
C GLU A 60 2.36 3.16 8.33
N SER A 61 1.12 3.47 7.95
CA SER A 61 0.86 4.06 6.64
C SER A 61 1.49 5.45 6.53
N PRO A 62 2.22 5.77 5.44
CA PRO A 62 2.77 7.11 5.22
C PRO A 62 1.70 8.16 4.90
N ASN A 63 0.44 7.75 4.70
CA ASN A 63 -0.67 8.67 4.53
C ASN A 63 -1.20 9.12 5.91
N PRO A 64 -1.02 10.39 6.32
CA PRO A 64 -1.45 10.86 7.64
C PRO A 64 -2.96 10.79 7.84
N HIS A 65 -3.74 10.75 6.75
CA HIS A 65 -5.20 10.63 6.81
C HIS A 65 -5.68 9.19 7.00
N ALA A 66 -4.81 8.18 6.84
CA ALA A 66 -5.19 6.77 6.95
C ALA A 66 -5.67 6.37 8.36
N ARG A 67 -5.35 7.17 9.37
CA ARG A 67 -5.67 6.92 10.78
C ARG A 67 -6.80 7.79 11.33
N ASP A 68 -7.40 8.63 10.50
CA ASP A 68 -8.55 9.45 10.90
C ASP A 68 -9.83 8.60 10.89
N ILE A 69 -10.13 8.04 12.06
CA ILE A 69 -11.29 7.16 12.23
C ILE A 69 -12.63 7.89 12.02
N GLU A 70 -12.69 9.19 12.31
CA GLU A 70 -13.93 9.96 12.14
C GLU A 70 -14.22 10.23 10.67
N THR A 71 -13.18 10.51 9.88
CA THR A 71 -13.29 10.58 8.42
C THR A 71 -13.63 9.22 7.82
N ALA A 72 -13.01 8.13 8.31
CA ALA A 72 -13.32 6.78 7.84
C ALA A 72 -14.79 6.40 8.07
N LYS A 73 -15.36 6.70 9.25
CA LYS A 73 -16.79 6.46 9.54
C LYS A 73 -17.71 7.22 8.58
N LYS A 74 -17.42 8.51 8.34
CA LYS A 74 -18.20 9.34 7.40
C LYS A 74 -18.12 8.79 5.97
N LEU A 75 -16.93 8.34 5.55
CA LEU A 75 -16.73 7.72 4.25
C LEU A 75 -17.57 6.45 4.11
N VAL A 76 -17.52 5.54 5.08
CA VAL A 76 -18.31 4.29 5.06
C VAL A 76 -19.81 4.59 4.95
N ALA A 77 -20.33 5.51 5.78
CA ALA A 77 -21.74 5.90 5.73
C ALA A 77 -22.14 6.43 4.35
N LYS A 78 -21.29 7.28 3.75
CA LYS A 78 -21.56 7.82 2.41
C LYS A 78 -21.46 6.76 1.32
N SER A 79 -20.49 5.86 1.40
CA SER A 79 -20.34 4.74 0.46
C SER A 79 -21.58 3.85 0.47
N TYR A 80 -22.08 3.50 1.65
CA TYR A 80 -23.29 2.69 1.83
C TYR A 80 -24.53 3.35 1.22
N GLU A 81 -24.70 4.67 1.41
CA GLU A 81 -25.74 5.44 0.74
C GLU A 81 -25.64 5.34 -0.80
N ILE A 82 -24.42 5.47 -1.36
CA ILE A 82 -24.18 5.45 -2.81
C ILE A 82 -24.44 4.06 -3.42
N VAL A 83 -24.08 2.99 -2.72
CA VAL A 83 -24.26 1.61 -3.21
C VAL A 83 -25.59 0.99 -2.77
N GLU A 84 -26.50 1.79 -2.20
CA GLU A 84 -27.83 1.39 -1.76
C GLU A 84 -27.83 0.24 -0.73
N LEU A 85 -26.74 0.10 0.03
CA LEU A 85 -26.64 -0.83 1.15
C LEU A 85 -26.98 -0.05 2.42
N LYS A 86 -28.21 -0.21 2.93
CA LYS A 86 -28.64 0.31 4.24
C LYS A 86 -28.72 -0.81 5.26
#